data_AF-A0A959IBU1-F1
#
_entry.id   AF-A0A959IBU1-F1
#
_cell.length_a   1.000
_cell.length_b   1.000
_cell.length_c   1.000
_cell.angle_alpha   90.00
_cell.angle_beta   90.00
_cell.angle_gamma   90.00
#
_symmetry.space_group_name_H-M   'P 1'
#
loop_
_entity.id
_entity.type
_entity.pdbx_description
1 polymer ?
#
loop_
_entity_poly.entity_id
_entity_poly.type
_entity_poly.pdbx_seq_one_letter_code
_entity_poly.pdbx_strand_id
1 'polypeptide(L)'
;RQAEFDERGPIAVQALIGRLDELVEEVEALLGQLRPEDLLAEHPVQTFRENGVSILVHVVEHFSYHTGQVSYIVKAWKDLDLGYYRGIELE
;
A
#
# COMPACT_ATOMS: atom_id res chain seq x y z
N ARG A 1 13.71 1.44 -6.43
CA ARG A 1 14.29 2.17 -5.29
C ARG A 1 15.05 3.44 -5.68
N GLN A 2 16.21 3.44 -6.34
CA GLN A 2 16.95 4.70 -6.62
C GLN A 2 16.09 5.78 -7.33
N ALA A 3 15.29 5.37 -8.32
CA ALA A 3 14.35 6.26 -9.01
C ALA A 3 13.27 6.91 -8.10
N GLU A 4 12.89 6.27 -6.98
CA GLU A 4 11.94 6.84 -6.00
C GLU A 4 12.57 8.01 -5.22
N PHE A 5 13.90 7.96 -4.99
CA PHE A 5 14.64 8.97 -4.24
C PHE A 5 15.29 10.04 -5.13
N ASP A 6 15.35 9.80 -6.44
CA ASP A 6 15.86 10.74 -7.44
C ASP A 6 14.80 11.74 -7.93
N GLU A 7 13.53 11.55 -7.56
CA GLU A 7 12.44 12.46 -7.91
C GLU A 7 12.71 13.85 -7.32
N ARG A 8 12.75 14.86 -8.18
CA ARG A 8 13.20 16.23 -7.83
C ARG A 8 12.07 17.26 -7.79
N GLY A 9 10.88 16.88 -8.22
CA GLY A 9 9.76 17.80 -8.29
C GLY A 9 8.48 17.22 -7.69
N PRO A 10 7.49 18.09 -7.42
CA PRO A 10 6.17 17.58 -7.11
C PRO A 10 5.63 16.88 -8.35
N ILE A 11 5.45 15.55 -8.27
CA ILE A 11 4.70 14.80 -9.28
C ILE A 11 3.27 15.34 -9.28
N ALA A 12 2.70 15.57 -10.47
CA ALA A 12 1.32 16.00 -10.58
C ALA A 12 0.39 15.02 -9.87
N VAL A 13 -0.59 15.53 -9.11
CA VAL A 13 -1.50 14.70 -8.29
C VAL A 13 -2.18 13.63 -9.13
N GLN A 14 -2.64 13.98 -10.33
CA GLN A 14 -3.31 13.09 -11.27
C GLN A 14 -2.37 11.99 -11.78
N ALA A 15 -1.08 12.29 -11.95
CA ALA A 15 -0.10 11.28 -12.32
C ALA A 15 0.19 10.32 -11.16
N LEU A 16 0.19 10.79 -9.91
CA LEU A 16 0.31 9.92 -8.74
C LEU A 16 -0.90 9.00 -8.57
N ILE A 17 -2.12 9.55 -8.74
CA ILE A 17 -3.35 8.76 -8.70
C ILE A 17 -3.34 7.71 -9.81
N GLY A 18 -3.02 8.10 -11.05
CA GLY A 18 -2.94 7.15 -12.17
C GLY A 18 -1.94 6.01 -11.93
N ARG A 19 -0.76 6.30 -11.36
CA ARG A 19 0.21 5.26 -10.99
C ARG A 19 -0.32 4.33 -9.90
N LEU A 20 -1.11 4.84 -8.96
CA LEU A 20 -1.73 4.03 -7.92
C LEU A 20 -2.82 3.13 -8.51
N ASP A 21 -3.64 3.65 -9.42
CA ASP A 21 -4.66 2.88 -10.12
C ASP A 21 -4.03 1.74 -10.95
N GLU A 22 -2.98 2.04 -11.74
CA GLU A 22 -2.20 1.04 -12.48
C GLU A 22 -1.62 -0.04 -11.55
N LEU A 23 -1.05 0.36 -10.41
CA LEU A 23 -0.52 -0.57 -9.42
C LEU A 23 -1.62 -1.49 -8.85
N VAL A 24 -2.81 -0.96 -8.59
CA VAL A 24 -3.94 -1.75 -8.08
C VAL A 24 -4.35 -2.82 -9.11
N GLU A 25 -4.48 -2.45 -10.38
CA GLU A 25 -4.82 -3.40 -11.45
C GLU A 25 -3.77 -4.52 -11.57
N GLU A 26 -2.48 -4.18 -11.51
CA GLU A 26 -1.39 -5.16 -11.54
C GLU A 26 -1.43 -6.11 -10.34
N VAL A 27 -1.66 -5.56 -9.13
CA VAL A 27 -1.75 -6.36 -7.90
C VAL A 27 -2.96 -7.29 -7.96
N GLU A 28 -4.14 -6.82 -8.37
CA GLU A 28 -5.33 -7.65 -8.50
C GLU A 28 -5.13 -8.79 -9.49
N ALA A 29 -4.52 -8.51 -10.65
CA ALA A 29 -4.22 -9.52 -11.65
C ALA A 29 -3.27 -10.62 -11.12
N LEU A 30 -2.24 -10.23 -10.36
CA LEU A 30 -1.30 -11.18 -9.75
C LEU A 30 -1.94 -11.99 -8.62
N LEU A 31 -2.69 -11.34 -7.72
CA LEU A 31 -3.39 -12.01 -6.63
C LEU A 31 -4.41 -13.03 -7.17
N GLY A 32 -5.07 -12.73 -8.30
CA GLY A 32 -5.99 -13.65 -8.97
C GLY A 32 -5.33 -14.91 -9.54
N GLN A 33 -4.01 -14.95 -9.65
CA GLN A 33 -3.24 -16.10 -10.13
C GLN A 33 -2.62 -16.93 -9.01
N LEU A 34 -2.68 -16.46 -7.76
CA LEU A 34 -2.11 -17.18 -6.63
C LEU A 34 -2.91 -18.44 -6.31
N ARG A 35 -2.18 -19.53 -6.06
CA ARG A 35 -2.75 -20.78 -5.60
C ARG A 35 -2.44 -20.99 -4.12
N PRO A 36 -3.20 -21.83 -3.40
CA PRO A 36 -2.96 -22.10 -1.98
C PRO A 36 -1.53 -22.56 -1.68
N GLU A 37 -0.90 -23.32 -2.57
CA GLU A 37 0.50 -23.73 -2.44
C GLU A 37 1.49 -22.56 -2.47
N ASP A 38 1.18 -21.49 -3.22
CA ASP A 38 2.03 -20.31 -3.31
C ASP A 38 1.98 -19.50 -2.00
N LEU A 39 0.86 -19.56 -1.27
CA LEU A 39 0.70 -18.93 0.04
C LEU A 39 1.46 -19.65 1.15
N LEU A 40 1.64 -20.97 1.02
CA LEU A 40 2.34 -21.80 2.02
C LEU A 40 3.83 -21.99 1.69
N ALA A 41 4.25 -21.66 0.46
CA ALA A 41 5.63 -21.76 0.03
C ALA A 41 6.53 -20.82 0.83
N GLU A 42 7.72 -21.31 1.18
CA GLU A 42 8.74 -20.55 1.90
C GLU A 42 9.65 -19.80 0.92
N HIS A 43 9.79 -18.50 1.12
CA HIS A 43 10.59 -17.61 0.29
C HIS A 43 11.73 -16.98 1.11
N PRO A 44 12.96 -16.93 0.57
CA PRO A 44 14.02 -16.15 1.19
C PRO A 44 13.75 -14.65 0.99
N VAL A 45 13.57 -13.92 2.09
CA VAL A 45 13.34 -12.47 2.07
C VAL A 45 14.46 -11.81 2.86
N GLN A 46 15.47 -11.30 2.16
CA GLN A 46 16.70 -10.77 2.77
C GLN A 46 17.36 -11.81 3.70
N THR A 47 17.38 -11.55 5.01
CA THR A 47 17.92 -12.45 6.04
C THR A 47 16.84 -13.36 6.66
N PHE A 48 15.58 -13.24 6.23
CA PHE A 48 14.43 -13.97 6.76
C PHE A 48 13.98 -15.09 5.82
N ARG A 49 13.17 -16.00 6.37
CA ARG A 49 12.43 -17.01 5.62
C ARG A 49 10.96 -16.83 5.98
N GLU A 50 10.16 -16.51 4.99
CA GLU A 50 8.76 -16.11 5.15
C GLU A 50 7.90 -16.88 4.18
N ASN A 51 6.66 -17.18 4.55
CA ASN A 51 5.70 -17.79 3.63
C ASN A 51 4.85 -16.73 2.93
N GLY A 52 4.16 -17.10 1.86
CA GLY A 52 3.32 -16.18 1.11
C GLY A 52 2.27 -15.45 1.98
N VAL A 53 1.68 -16.12 2.97
CA VAL A 53 0.75 -15.48 3.92
C VAL A 53 1.45 -14.39 4.74
N SER A 54 2.59 -14.70 5.37
CA SER A 54 3.29 -13.72 6.21
C SER A 54 3.80 -12.53 5.39
N ILE A 55 4.24 -12.76 4.16
CA ILE A 55 4.62 -11.71 3.21
C ILE A 55 3.43 -10.79 2.90
N LEU A 56 2.26 -11.35 2.55
CA LEU A 56 1.08 -10.55 2.22
C LEU A 56 0.58 -9.74 3.41
N VAL A 57 0.56 -10.32 4.61
CA VAL A 57 0.21 -9.58 5.83
C VAL A 57 1.17 -8.42 6.05
N HIS A 58 2.49 -8.66 5.93
CA HIS A 58 3.49 -7.62 6.10
C HIS A 58 3.32 -6.47 5.10
N VAL A 59 3.02 -6.78 3.83
CA VAL A 59 2.76 -5.76 2.79
C VAL A 59 1.53 -4.92 3.12
N VAL A 60 0.44 -5.55 3.59
CA VAL A 60 -0.78 -4.83 4.00
C VAL A 60 -0.53 -3.93 5.21
N GLU A 61 0.21 -4.42 6.21
CA GLU A 61 0.60 -3.64 7.38
C GLU A 61 1.45 -2.43 6.98
N HIS A 62 2.46 -2.65 6.12
CA HIS A 62 3.34 -1.60 5.63
C HIS A 62 2.59 -0.53 4.82
N PHE A 63 1.67 -0.95 3.96
CA PHE A 63 0.83 -0.05 3.18
C PHE A 63 -0.10 0.77 4.09
N SER A 64 -0.72 0.13 5.09
CA SER A 64 -1.56 0.79 6.09
C SER A 64 -0.76 1.80 6.91
N TYR A 65 0.46 1.46 7.31
CA TYR A 65 1.37 2.35 8.03
C TYR A 65 1.66 3.64 7.23
N HIS A 66 2.02 3.51 5.95
CA HIS A 66 2.28 4.67 5.10
C HIS A 66 1.02 5.49 4.80
N THR A 67 -0.14 4.84 4.62
CA THR A 67 -1.43 5.53 4.51
C THR A 67 -1.75 6.34 5.76
N GLY A 68 -1.42 5.80 6.94
CA GLY A 68 -1.51 6.50 8.22
C GLY A 68 -0.61 7.73 8.30
N GLN A 69 0.63 7.65 7.82
CA GLN A 69 1.54 8.80 7.75
C GLN A 69 1.01 9.92 6.85
N VAL A 70 0.50 9.58 5.66
CA VAL A 70 -0.12 10.56 4.74
C VAL A 70 -1.31 11.24 5.41
N SER A 71 -2.18 10.44 6.04
CA SER A 71 -3.35 10.92 6.77
C SER A 71 -2.99 11.88 7.89
N TYR A 72 -2.00 11.51 8.69
CA TYR A 72 -1.48 12.35 9.77
C TYR A 72 -0.99 13.69 9.23
N ILE A 73 -0.16 13.68 8.18
CA ILE A 73 0.38 14.92 7.57
C ILE A 73 -0.76 15.80 7.05
N VAL A 74 -1.71 15.24 6.29
CA VAL A 74 -2.85 16.00 5.76
C VAL A 74 -3.69 16.58 6.89
N LYS A 75 -4.03 15.79 7.92
CA LYS A 75 -4.81 16.27 9.06
C LYS A 75 -4.08 17.39 9.81
N ALA A 76 -2.80 17.21 10.10
CA ALA A 76 -2.00 18.20 10.82
C ALA A 76 -1.86 19.53 10.06
N TRP A 77 -1.79 19.48 8.72
CA TRP A 77 -1.56 20.67 7.89
C TRP A 77 -2.84 21.37 7.45
N LYS A 78 -3.91 20.62 7.22
CA LYS A 78 -5.16 21.14 6.65
C LYS A 78 -6.30 21.24 7.66
N ASP A 79 -6.14 20.65 8.83
CA ASP A 79 -7.15 20.55 9.89
C ASP A 79 -8.56 20.18 9.40
N LEU A 80 -8.65 19.26 8.45
CA LEU A 80 -9.91 18.82 7.87
C LEU A 80 -10.33 17.45 8.41
N ASP A 81 -11.62 17.13 8.33
CA ASP A 81 -12.10 15.77 8.50
C ASP A 81 -11.68 14.93 7.28
N LEU A 82 -10.92 13.86 7.52
CA LEU A 82 -10.44 12.94 6.48
C LEU A 82 -11.55 12.03 5.94
N GLY A 83 -12.70 11.97 6.61
CA GLY A 83 -13.89 11.27 6.11
C GLY A 83 -13.80 9.75 6.16
N TYR A 84 -12.90 9.17 6.97
CA TYR A 84 -12.72 7.72 7.10
C TYR A 84 -14.00 6.94 7.43
N TYR A 85 -14.90 7.56 8.18
CA TYR A 85 -16.17 6.95 8.60
C TYR A 85 -17.38 7.69 8.02
N ARG A 86 -17.19 8.50 6.96
CA ARG A 86 -18.28 9.27 6.38
C ARG A 86 -19.34 8.34 5.80
N GLY A 87 -20.57 8.45 6.29
CA GLY A 87 -21.68 7.61 5.85
C GLY A 87 -21.75 6.24 6.53
N ILE A 88 -20.93 6.00 7.56
CA ILE A 88 -21.00 4.82 8.42
C ILE A 88 -21.65 5.24 9.75
N GLU A 89 -22.71 4.55 10.18
CA GLU A 89 -23.21 4.69 11.54
C GLU A 89 -22.24 4.00 12.49
N LEU A 90 -21.66 4.78 13.41
CA LEU A 90 -20.80 4.27 14.47
C LEU A 90 -21.65 4.09 15.73
N GLU A 91 -21.67 2.88 16.28
CA GLU A 91 -22.37 2.55 17.53
C GLU A 91 -21.69 3.15 18.77
#